data_AF-A0A258TEI9-F1
#
_entry.id   AF-A0A258TEI9-F1
#
_cell.length_a   1.000
_cell.length_b   1.000
_cell.length_c   1.000
_cell.angle_alpha   90.00
_cell.angle_beta   90.00
_cell.angle_gamma   90.00
#
_symmetry.space_group_name_H-M   'P 1'
#
loop_
_entity.id
_entity.type
_entity.pdbx_description
1 polymer ?
#
loop_
_entity_poly.entity_id
_entity_poly.type
_entity_poly.pdbx_seq_one_letter_code
_entity_poly.pdbx_strand_id
1 'polypeptide(L)'
;MRRKKQRELQAGYRRASVALSPTSLDVIERIKVNFGLPSREATINAVLELIDSDMFLWHAFISHRPARPDNVVDDQGGPRSP
;
A
#
# COMPACT_ATOMS: atom_id res chain seq x y z
N MET A 1 0.78 11.51 -25.63
CA MET A 1 0.47 10.22 -24.97
C MET A 1 1.51 9.12 -25.22
N ARG A 2 1.88 8.79 -26.48
CA ARG A 2 2.85 7.71 -26.80
C ARG A 2 4.22 7.85 -26.12
N ARG A 3 4.81 9.05 -26.11
CA ARG A 3 6.12 9.32 -25.48
C ARG A 3 6.11 9.19 -23.95
N LYS A 4 5.04 9.60 -23.28
CA LYS A 4 4.89 9.48 -21.81
C LYS A 4 4.86 8.00 -21.40
N LYS A 5 4.01 7.20 -22.07
CA LYS A 5 3.89 5.75 -21.83
C LYS A 5 5.21 5.01 -22.07
N GLN A 6 5.97 5.39 -23.08
CA GLN A 6 7.25 4.76 -23.38
C GLN A 6 8.31 5.10 -22.33
N ARG A 7 8.34 6.34 -21.83
CA ARG A 7 9.21 6.74 -20.71
C ARG A 7 8.87 6.01 -19.42
N GLU A 8 7.58 5.93 -19.07
CA GLU A 8 7.09 5.16 -17.92
C GLU A 8 7.53 3.68 -18.00
N LEU A 9 7.37 3.06 -19.16
CA LEU A 9 7.75 1.67 -19.37
C LEU A 9 9.26 1.46 -19.19
N GLN A 10 10.08 2.36 -19.75
CA GLN A 10 11.54 2.32 -19.59
C GLN A 10 11.99 2.54 -18.15
N ALA A 11 11.24 3.35 -17.39
CA ALA A 11 11.46 3.56 -15.95
C ALA A 11 10.87 2.44 -15.08
N GLY A 12 10.32 1.36 -15.67
CA GLY A 12 9.83 0.19 -14.94
C GLY A 12 8.43 0.32 -14.34
N TYR A 13 7.69 1.39 -14.68
CA TYR A 13 6.34 1.60 -14.15
C TYR A 13 5.41 0.45 -14.59
N ARG A 14 4.67 -0.09 -13.62
CA ARG A 14 3.63 -1.10 -13.84
C ARG A 14 2.26 -0.45 -13.71
N ARG A 15 1.36 -0.77 -14.64
CA ARG A 15 -0.03 -0.28 -14.59
C ARG A 15 -0.89 -1.27 -13.83
N ALA A 16 -1.63 -0.75 -12.85
CA ALA A 16 -2.66 -1.48 -12.13
C ALA A 16 -3.98 -0.70 -12.23
N SER A 17 -5.08 -1.44 -12.35
CA SER A 17 -6.43 -0.89 -12.28
C SER A 17 -7.04 -1.35 -10.97
N VAL A 18 -7.45 -0.41 -10.13
CA VAL A 18 -8.10 -0.69 -8.84
C VAL A 18 -9.37 0.13 -8.70
N ALA A 19 -10.38 -0.44 -8.08
CA ALA A 19 -11.56 0.31 -7.65
C ALA A 19 -11.24 1.04 -6.34
N LEU A 20 -11.60 2.32 -6.27
CA LEU A 20 -11.41 3.14 -5.07
C LEU A 20 -12.76 3.47 -4.44
N SER A 21 -12.83 3.43 -3.12
CA SER A 21 -14.01 3.92 -2.40
C SER A 21 -14.21 5.42 -2.65
N PRO A 22 -15.44 5.96 -2.51
CA PRO A 22 -15.68 7.40 -2.60
C PRO A 22 -14.79 8.21 -1.66
N THR A 23 -14.64 7.75 -0.41
CA THR A 23 -13.76 8.39 0.59
C THR A 23 -12.30 8.42 0.12
N SER A 24 -11.79 7.33 -0.45
CA SER A 24 -10.43 7.26 -0.98
C SER A 24 -10.22 8.26 -2.12
N LEU A 25 -11.21 8.42 -3.01
CA LEU A 25 -11.16 9.41 -4.09
C LEU A 25 -11.13 10.84 -3.55
N ASP A 26 -11.97 11.16 -2.57
CA ASP A 26 -12.01 12.49 -1.94
C ASP A 26 -10.68 12.85 -1.28
N VAL A 27 -10.07 11.90 -0.57
CA VAL A 27 -8.74 12.08 0.04
C VAL A 27 -7.69 12.34 -1.03
N ILE A 28 -7.65 11.54 -2.10
CA ILE A 28 -6.71 11.73 -3.21
C ILE A 28 -6.89 13.10 -3.85
N GLU A 29 -8.12 13.54 -4.10
CA GLU A 29 -8.39 14.85 -4.69
C GLU A 29 -7.91 16.01 -3.79
N ARG A 30 -8.12 15.90 -2.47
CA ARG A 30 -7.61 16.90 -1.52
C ARG A 30 -6.09 16.96 -1.50
N ILE A 31 -5.41 15.82 -1.45
CA ILE A 31 -3.94 15.77 -1.49
C ILE A 31 -3.43 16.36 -2.81
N LYS A 32 -4.03 15.97 -3.94
CA LYS A 32 -3.65 16.46 -5.27
C LYS A 32 -3.71 17.99 -5.34
N VAL A 33 -4.80 18.60 -4.85
CA VAL A 33 -4.97 20.06 -4.82
C VAL A 33 -3.95 20.72 -3.89
N ASN A 34 -3.78 20.20 -2.67
CA ASN A 34 -2.88 20.79 -1.67
C ASN A 34 -1.42 20.80 -2.11
N PHE A 35 -0.97 19.77 -2.82
CA PHE A 35 0.41 19.62 -3.29
C PHE A 35 0.61 20.02 -4.77
N GLY A 36 -0.44 20.50 -5.45
CA GLY A 36 -0.37 20.91 -6.85
C GLY A 36 0.00 19.78 -7.82
N LEU A 37 -0.40 18.54 -7.52
CA LEU A 37 0.02 17.37 -8.29
C LEU A 37 -0.77 17.23 -9.60
N PRO A 38 -0.11 16.81 -10.70
CA PRO A 38 -0.70 16.89 -12.04
C PRO A 38 -1.75 15.82 -12.33
N SER A 39 -1.87 14.77 -11.51
CA SER A 39 -2.84 13.70 -11.70
C SER A 39 -3.08 12.90 -10.43
N ARG A 40 -4.16 12.09 -10.43
CA ARG A 40 -4.42 11.07 -9.38
C ARG A 40 -3.29 10.05 -9.30
N GLU A 41 -2.78 9.61 -10.45
CA GLU A 41 -1.63 8.70 -10.53
C GLU A 41 -0.40 9.29 -9.84
N ALA A 42 -0.06 10.56 -10.11
CA ALA A 42 1.04 11.25 -9.45
C ALA A 42 0.81 11.37 -7.94
N THR A 43 -0.45 11.55 -7.51
CA THR A 43 -0.82 11.63 -6.10
C THR A 43 -0.67 10.28 -5.40
N ILE A 44 -1.15 9.20 -6.02
CA ILE A 44 -1.02 7.84 -5.48
C ILE A 44 0.46 7.46 -5.37
N ASN A 45 1.26 7.72 -6.41
CA ASN A 45 2.69 7.43 -6.38
C ASN A 45 3.40 8.23 -5.27
N ALA A 46 3.14 9.55 -5.17
CA ALA A 46 3.75 10.39 -4.13
C ALA A 46 3.40 9.91 -2.72
N VAL A 47 2.17 9.46 -2.48
CA VAL A 47 1.75 8.92 -1.16
C VAL A 47 2.48 7.60 -0.87
N LEU A 48 2.58 6.70 -1.85
CA LEU A 48 3.27 5.42 -1.66
C LEU A 48 4.78 5.61 -1.47
N GLU A 49 5.39 6.52 -2.22
CA GLU A 49 6.81 6.90 -2.08
C GLU A 49 7.08 7.60 -0.73
N LEU A 50 6.13 8.38 -0.21
CA LEU A 50 6.21 8.95 1.13
C LEU A 50 6.15 7.87 2.22
N ILE A 51 5.27 6.87 2.07
CA ILE A 51 5.20 5.73 3.00
C ILE A 51 6.51 4.93 2.98
N ASP A 52 7.12 4.74 1.82
CA ASP A 52 8.39 4.00 1.70
C ASP A 52 9.58 4.76 2.31
N SER A 53 9.62 6.08 2.14
CA SER A 53 10.74 6.92 2.57
C SER A 53 10.67 7.40 4.02
N ASP A 54 9.48 7.47 4.62
CA ASP A 54 9.29 7.88 6.01
C ASP A 54 9.28 6.66 6.95
N MET A 55 10.24 6.61 7.89
CA MET A 55 10.42 5.48 8.82
C MET A 55 9.17 5.21 9.68
N PHE A 56 8.46 6.25 10.11
CA PHE A 56 7.28 6.07 10.97
C PHE A 56 6.10 5.52 10.16
N LEU A 57 5.88 6.04 8.95
CA LEU A 57 4.84 5.52 8.05
C LEU A 57 5.17 4.11 7.58
N TRP A 58 6.43 3.83 7.27
CA TRP A 58 6.88 2.49 6.91
C TRP A 58 6.57 1.49 8.02
N HIS A 59 6.86 1.83 9.28
CA HIS A 59 6.50 0.99 10.41
C HIS A 59 4.98 0.83 10.59
N ALA A 60 4.20 1.90 10.40
CA ALA A 60 2.75 1.87 10.53
C ALA A 60 2.07 0.97 9.48
N PHE A 61 2.53 0.99 8.23
CA PHE A 61 1.88 0.30 7.11
C PHE A 61 2.54 -1.03 6.71
N ILE A 62 3.86 -1.18 6.88
CA ILE A 62 4.63 -2.32 6.36
C ILE A 62 5.11 -3.25 7.48
N SER A 63 5.54 -2.71 8.63
CA SER A 63 6.08 -3.54 9.73
C SER A 63 5.02 -4.24 10.57
N HIS A 64 3.76 -3.78 10.54
CA HIS A 64 2.67 -4.44 11.23
C HIS A 64 2.28 -5.70 10.46
N ARG A 65 3.02 -6.79 10.67
CA ARG A 65 2.53 -8.12 10.37
C ARG A 65 1.35 -8.35 11.32
N PRO A 66 0.09 -8.46 10.86
CA PRO A 66 -0.94 -9.01 11.74
C PRO A 66 -0.43 -10.37 12.18
N ALA A 67 -0.50 -10.64 13.49
CA ALA A 67 -0.28 -12.00 13.98
C ALA A 67 -1.12 -12.94 13.11
N ARG A 68 -0.47 -13.89 12.44
CA ARG A 68 -1.20 -14.98 11.80
C ARG A 68 -2.13 -15.55 12.87
N PRO A 69 -3.44 -15.70 12.62
CA PRO A 69 -4.31 -16.39 13.57
C PRO A 69 -4.04 -17.90 13.66
N ASP A 70 -2.97 -18.42 13.05
CA ASP A 70 -2.68 -19.85 12.93
C ASP A 70 -1.93 -20.45 14.13
N ASN A 71 -1.89 -19.79 15.28
CA ASN A 71 -1.50 -20.42 16.55
C ASN A 71 -2.73 -20.68 17.42
N VAL A 72 -3.71 -21.40 16.86
CA VAL A 72 -4.50 -22.29 17.71
C VAL A 72 -3.57 -23.45 18.02
N VAL A 73 -2.84 -23.35 19.13
CA VAL A 73 -2.29 -24.54 19.78
C VAL A 73 -3.52 -25.31 20.23
N ASP A 74 -3.84 -26.39 19.53
CA ASP A 74 -4.75 -27.42 20.06
C ASP A 74 -4.12 -27.97 21.34
N ASP A 75 -4.48 -27.37 22.47
CA ASP A 75 -4.29 -27.94 23.80
C ASP A 75 -5.34 -29.04 23.99
N GLN A 76 -5.17 -30.14 23.25
CA GLN A 76 -5.96 -31.35 23.39
C GLN A 76 -5.05 -32.55 23.14
N GLY A 77 -4.48 -33.14 24.20
CA GLY A 77 -3.74 -34.39 24.02
C GLY A 77 -3.05 -35.03 25.21
N GLY A 78 -3.62 -34.97 26.42
CA GLY A 78 -3.56 -36.02 27.47
C GLY A 78 -2.21 -36.60 27.96
N PRO A 79 -2.15 -37.12 29.20
CA PRO A 79 -0.89 -37.55 29.80
C PRO A 79 -0.42 -38.87 29.20
N ARG A 80 0.86 -38.94 28.83
CA ARG A 80 1.57 -40.22 28.70
C ARG A 80 2.13 -40.58 30.07
N SER A 81 1.37 -41.38 30.81
CA SER A 81 1.88 -42.20 31.92
C SER A 81 2.75 -43.35 31.34
N PRO A 82 3.65 -43.93 32.17
CA PRO A 82 5.03 -44.25 31.81
C PRO A 82 5.24 -45.39 30.80
#